data_AF-A0AAW0ASG2-F1
#
_entry.id   AF-A0AAW0ASG2-F1
#
_cell.length_a   1.000
_cell.length_b   1.000
_cell.length_c   1.000
_cell.angle_alpha   90.00
_cell.angle_beta   90.00
_cell.angle_gamma   90.00
#
_symmetry.space_group_name_H-M   'P 1'
#
loop_
_entity.id
_entity.type
_entity.pdbx_description
1 polymer ?
#
loop_
_entity_poly.entity_id
_entity_poly.type
_entity_poly.pdbx_seq_one_letter_code
_entity_poly.pdbx_strand_id
1 'polypeptide(L)'
;MLSRFQVVSLLFLGCTAQSLMLLRGGTFITYSESTSNLEIITDGAMLFNDTIIAISNSTDGLDSHANDEGVQIVNTTGKIISPGFIDTHRHTWQTAMRTLGPNVQLENYFWMFGSGGPAPLILSPDDIHIATLMGTLEALNAGVTTSLDFAHMTWTRAHAQAGLQGVIDSGARVWWCYNVGPVVISGDPYTVNRSASVDQLAHIRELAPNSPFNNGLVTLGIAADPPTVEIIETAQNSSVNLITAHDVGGPFPDGDNVITEVNNLTPGNPTLNSSMAFVFAHASSLNPSEARLLRKFNQFVSITPESEMHYGHGHPSSYLIQDQASLGVDTHFTFSLDIIGQMRIWLQSTRLGLYQETLNKFKIPSNTPMSVRQAFLMGTRNGGLALKRPDLGVLREGAKADVLVFSTDAIGLIGWSDPVAAIVLHSNVADIEDIYVDGKLVKSAGKLVVDWEGQGFADQLRASAVKFREAFAKTNISAFEEGIKLQGSLTDADFQDPFEVDVTRGDGTGF
;
A
#
# COMPACT_ATOMS: atom_id res chain seq x y z
N MET A 1 -2.11 -5.94 38.41
CA MET A 1 -3.26 -6.70 37.86
C MET A 1 -2.80 -7.26 36.52
N LEU A 2 -2.26 -8.48 36.56
CA LEU A 2 -1.82 -9.26 35.40
C LEU A 2 -2.83 -10.40 35.25
N SER A 3 -3.87 -10.22 34.43
CA SER A 3 -4.71 -11.32 33.97
C SER A 3 -5.67 -10.82 32.89
N ARG A 4 -5.77 -11.56 31.78
CA ARG A 4 -6.64 -11.39 30.59
C ARG A 4 -6.00 -10.70 29.38
N PHE A 5 -4.84 -11.20 28.96
CA PHE A 5 -4.64 -11.43 27.53
C PHE A 5 -4.84 -12.93 27.33
N GLN A 6 -6.06 -13.32 26.92
CA GLN A 6 -6.24 -14.64 26.33
C GLN A 6 -5.50 -14.61 25.01
N VAL A 7 -4.31 -15.19 25.03
CA VAL A 7 -3.57 -15.57 23.84
C VAL A 7 -4.48 -16.52 23.05
N VAL A 8 -5.16 -16.00 22.03
CA VAL A 8 -5.62 -16.84 20.92
C VAL A 8 -4.36 -17.13 20.12
N SER A 9 -3.56 -18.08 20.59
CA SER A 9 -2.53 -18.68 19.75
C SER A 9 -3.28 -19.35 18.62
N LEU A 10 -3.21 -18.76 17.43
CA LEU A 10 -3.35 -19.52 16.18
C LEU A 10 -2.32 -20.65 16.26
N LEU A 11 -2.78 -21.81 16.71
CA LEU A 11 -2.02 -23.05 16.68
C LEU A 11 -1.84 -23.46 15.22
N PHE A 12 -0.87 -22.85 14.54
CA PHE A 12 -0.18 -23.50 13.43
C PHE A 12 0.83 -24.49 14.02
N LEU A 13 0.34 -25.48 14.78
CA LEU A 13 1.12 -26.66 15.12
C LEU A 13 1.10 -27.60 13.90
N GLY A 14 2.15 -27.47 13.10
CA GLY A 14 2.41 -28.36 11.99
C GLY A 14 3.54 -27.80 11.15
N CYS A 15 4.78 -28.17 11.47
CA CYS A 15 5.84 -28.20 10.47
C CYS A 15 5.53 -29.38 9.52
N THR A 16 4.43 -29.27 8.77
CA THR A 16 4.21 -30.07 7.59
C THR A 16 5.08 -29.45 6.51
N ALA A 17 5.90 -30.25 5.83
CA ALA A 17 6.54 -29.80 4.59
C ALA A 17 5.48 -29.10 3.73
N GLN A 18 5.75 -27.86 3.32
CA GLN A 18 4.77 -27.05 2.62
C GLN A 18 4.35 -27.79 1.35
N SER A 19 3.04 -28.01 1.19
CA SER A 19 2.51 -28.83 0.10
C SER A 19 2.92 -28.22 -1.23
N LEU A 20 3.36 -29.08 -2.15
CA LEU A 20 3.73 -28.65 -3.49
C LEU A 20 2.42 -28.40 -4.27
N MET A 21 2.30 -27.25 -4.92
CA MET A 21 1.10 -26.82 -5.65
C MET A 21 1.38 -26.80 -7.15
N LEU A 22 0.43 -27.27 -7.95
CA LEU A 22 0.48 -27.25 -9.40
C LEU A 22 -0.79 -26.61 -9.98
N LEU A 23 -0.68 -25.37 -10.48
CA LEU A 23 -1.77 -24.72 -11.25
C LEU A 23 -1.66 -25.15 -12.71
N ARG A 24 -2.78 -25.52 -13.36
CA ARG A 24 -2.78 -26.05 -14.73
C ARG A 24 -3.85 -25.43 -15.61
N GLY A 25 -3.49 -25.10 -16.85
CA GLY A 25 -4.37 -24.69 -17.93
C GLY A 25 -4.70 -23.20 -17.97
N GLY A 26 -4.13 -22.40 -17.06
CA GLY A 26 -4.41 -20.98 -16.96
C GLY A 26 -3.59 -20.11 -17.92
N THR A 27 -3.95 -18.83 -17.99
CA THR A 27 -3.16 -17.80 -18.66
C THR A 27 -2.33 -17.03 -17.66
N PHE A 28 -1.01 -17.18 -17.68
CA PHE A 28 -0.08 -16.60 -16.73
C PHE A 28 0.50 -15.30 -17.27
N ILE A 29 0.47 -14.26 -16.45
CA ILE A 29 1.18 -12.99 -16.68
C ILE A 29 2.54 -13.11 -16.00
N THR A 30 3.56 -13.52 -16.75
CA THR A 30 4.93 -13.73 -16.24
C THR A 30 5.82 -12.52 -16.49
N TYR A 31 7.02 -12.53 -15.91
CA TYR A 31 8.02 -11.48 -16.11
C TYR A 31 9.35 -12.07 -16.59
N SER A 32 9.85 -11.53 -17.70
CA SER A 32 11.12 -11.92 -18.29
C SER A 32 12.19 -10.89 -17.96
N GLU A 33 13.19 -11.31 -17.18
CA GLU A 33 14.34 -10.44 -16.87
C GLU A 33 15.13 -10.08 -18.13
N SER A 34 15.20 -11.00 -19.10
CA SER A 34 15.97 -10.81 -20.32
C SER A 34 15.43 -9.66 -21.19
N THR A 35 14.10 -9.49 -21.22
CA THR A 35 13.42 -8.41 -21.96
C THR A 35 12.97 -7.27 -21.05
N SER A 36 13.09 -7.44 -19.73
CA SER A 36 12.55 -6.55 -18.70
C SER A 36 11.06 -6.22 -18.91
N ASN A 37 10.27 -7.20 -19.37
CA ASN A 37 8.88 -7.01 -19.80
C ASN A 37 7.98 -8.18 -19.38
N LEU A 38 6.67 -7.94 -19.43
CA LEU A 38 5.65 -8.98 -19.21
C LEU A 38 5.61 -9.94 -20.39
N GLU A 39 5.58 -11.23 -20.10
CA GLU A 39 5.33 -12.31 -21.06
C GLU A 39 4.02 -13.01 -20.70
N ILE A 40 3.28 -13.46 -21.72
CA ILE A 40 1.99 -14.11 -21.52
C ILE A 40 2.16 -15.57 -21.92
N ILE A 41 1.88 -16.46 -20.97
CA ILE A 41 1.87 -17.90 -21.20
C ILE A 41 0.42 -18.37 -21.16
N THR A 42 -0.11 -18.78 -22.29
CA THR A 42 -1.47 -19.33 -22.40
C THR A 42 -1.45 -20.84 -22.24
N ASP A 43 -2.49 -21.39 -21.60
CA ASP A 43 -2.60 -22.84 -21.34
C ASP A 43 -1.36 -23.41 -20.61
N GLY A 44 -0.83 -22.60 -19.69
CA GLY A 44 0.41 -22.90 -18.99
C GLY A 44 0.22 -23.78 -17.75
N ALA A 45 1.34 -24.10 -17.12
CA ALA A 45 1.37 -24.69 -15.79
C ALA A 45 2.43 -24.02 -14.90
N MET A 46 2.19 -24.01 -13.60
CA MET A 46 3.13 -23.47 -12.60
C MET A 46 3.19 -24.38 -11.39
N LEU A 47 4.41 -24.82 -11.06
CA LEU A 47 4.73 -25.64 -9.88
C LEU A 47 5.39 -24.74 -8.83
N PHE A 48 4.87 -24.76 -7.60
CA PHE A 48 5.41 -23.93 -6.52
C PHE A 48 5.20 -24.53 -5.13
N ASN A 49 6.07 -24.14 -4.20
CA ASN A 49 5.86 -24.21 -2.76
C ASN A 49 5.86 -22.77 -2.22
N ASP A 50 6.67 -22.38 -1.25
CA ASP A 50 6.87 -20.96 -0.94
C ASP A 50 7.56 -20.17 -2.08
N THR A 51 8.22 -20.88 -2.99
CA THR A 51 8.93 -20.35 -4.15
C THR A 51 8.37 -20.97 -5.43
N ILE A 52 8.33 -20.19 -6.51
CA ILE A 52 7.99 -20.69 -7.84
C ILE A 52 9.15 -21.54 -8.34
N ILE A 53 8.89 -22.84 -8.53
CA ILE A 53 9.90 -23.81 -8.95
C ILE A 53 10.02 -23.82 -10.47
N ALA A 54 8.88 -23.81 -11.17
CA ALA A 54 8.85 -23.88 -12.63
C ALA A 54 7.57 -23.23 -13.19
N ILE A 55 7.67 -22.63 -14.38
CA ILE A 55 6.53 -22.18 -15.19
C ILE A 55 6.76 -22.63 -16.64
N SER A 56 5.75 -23.24 -17.27
CA SER A 56 5.86 -23.77 -18.63
C SER A 56 4.72 -23.38 -19.56
N ASN A 57 5.03 -23.32 -20.86
CA ASN A 57 4.10 -22.98 -21.95
C ASN A 57 3.13 -24.10 -22.36
N SER A 58 3.29 -25.27 -21.75
CA SER A 58 2.39 -26.40 -21.87
C SER A 58 2.39 -27.15 -20.54
N THR A 59 1.33 -27.90 -20.26
CA THR A 59 1.31 -28.83 -19.12
C THR A 59 2.34 -29.96 -19.29
N ASP A 60 2.75 -30.24 -20.53
CA ASP A 60 3.77 -31.22 -20.87
C ASP A 60 5.11 -30.90 -20.21
N GLY A 61 5.51 -31.74 -19.24
CA GLY A 61 6.77 -31.63 -18.50
C GLY A 61 6.59 -31.32 -17.01
N LEU A 62 5.55 -30.57 -16.62
CA LEU A 62 5.14 -30.42 -15.21
C LEU A 62 4.10 -31.48 -14.81
N ASP A 63 3.41 -32.08 -15.77
CA ASP A 63 2.47 -33.18 -15.53
C ASP A 63 3.14 -34.46 -15.01
N SER A 64 4.44 -34.63 -15.22
CA SER A 64 5.20 -35.72 -14.58
C SER A 64 5.15 -35.60 -13.05
N HIS A 65 5.13 -34.36 -12.53
CA HIS A 65 5.00 -34.07 -11.10
C HIS A 65 3.57 -34.24 -10.59
N ALA A 66 2.56 -34.39 -11.46
CA ALA A 66 1.17 -34.57 -11.04
C ALA A 66 0.94 -35.85 -10.22
N ASN A 67 1.83 -36.85 -10.36
CA ASN A 67 1.78 -38.09 -9.58
C ASN A 67 2.77 -38.11 -8.40
N ASP A 68 3.55 -37.05 -8.20
CA ASP A 68 4.47 -36.96 -7.08
C ASP A 68 3.68 -36.88 -5.77
N GLU A 69 4.18 -37.55 -4.73
CA GLU A 69 3.52 -37.60 -3.44
C GLU A 69 3.46 -36.19 -2.81
N GLY A 70 2.26 -35.75 -2.44
CA GLY A 70 2.05 -34.44 -1.79
C GLY A 70 1.82 -33.26 -2.73
N VAL A 71 1.70 -33.48 -4.05
CA VAL A 71 1.33 -32.44 -5.02
C VAL A 71 -0.18 -32.22 -5.04
N GLN A 72 -0.60 -30.98 -4.79
CA GLN A 72 -1.98 -30.53 -4.95
C GLN A 72 -2.16 -29.87 -6.30
N ILE A 73 -3.06 -30.42 -7.11
CA ILE A 73 -3.35 -29.93 -8.45
C ILE A 73 -4.58 -29.02 -8.40
N VAL A 74 -4.46 -27.81 -8.94
CA VAL A 74 -5.56 -26.86 -9.09
C VAL A 74 -5.78 -26.59 -10.57
N ASN A 75 -7.01 -26.85 -11.02
CA ASN A 75 -7.41 -26.52 -12.38
C ASN A 75 -7.67 -25.01 -12.49
N THR A 76 -6.89 -24.34 -13.32
CA THR A 76 -7.03 -22.92 -13.64
C THR A 76 -7.37 -22.67 -15.11
N THR A 77 -7.86 -23.69 -15.83
CA THR A 77 -8.32 -23.55 -17.21
C THR A 77 -9.29 -22.38 -17.37
N GLY A 78 -9.01 -21.52 -18.34
CA GLY A 78 -9.80 -20.32 -18.63
C GLY A 78 -9.50 -19.11 -17.73
N LYS A 79 -8.85 -19.32 -16.57
CA LYS A 79 -8.55 -18.27 -15.59
C LYS A 79 -7.29 -17.48 -15.94
N ILE A 80 -7.16 -16.28 -15.36
CA ILE A 80 -5.95 -15.45 -15.46
C ILE A 80 -5.15 -15.57 -14.15
N ILE A 81 -3.85 -15.81 -14.27
CA ILE A 81 -2.92 -15.95 -13.14
C ILE A 81 -1.97 -14.77 -13.19
N SER A 82 -1.92 -14.02 -12.09
CA SER A 82 -1.16 -12.78 -11.96
C SER A 82 -0.22 -12.88 -10.76
N PRO A 83 0.92 -12.17 -10.74
CA PRO A 83 1.60 -11.89 -9.48
C PRO A 83 0.66 -11.14 -8.53
N GLY A 84 0.90 -11.33 -7.23
CA GLY A 84 0.29 -10.52 -6.18
C GLY A 84 0.55 -9.03 -6.36
N PHE A 85 -0.45 -8.21 -6.03
CA PHE A 85 -0.27 -6.76 -6.03
C PHE A 85 0.59 -6.33 -4.85
N ILE A 86 1.35 -5.26 -5.07
CA ILE A 86 2.20 -4.66 -4.05
C ILE A 86 1.72 -3.24 -3.79
N ASP A 87 1.32 -2.99 -2.55
CA ASP A 87 0.94 -1.67 -2.07
C ASP A 87 2.12 -1.04 -1.33
N THR A 88 2.75 -0.04 -1.93
CA THR A 88 3.95 0.58 -1.33
C THR A 88 3.66 1.73 -0.38
N HIS A 89 2.40 2.04 -0.09
CA HIS A 89 2.07 3.06 0.91
C HIS A 89 0.62 2.92 1.41
N ARG A 90 0.46 2.67 2.71
CA ARG A 90 -0.85 2.49 3.35
C ARG A 90 -0.84 2.89 4.82
N HIS A 91 -2.02 3.18 5.37
CA HIS A 91 -2.25 3.42 6.80
C HIS A 91 -3.32 2.49 7.41
N THR A 92 -2.96 1.23 7.69
CA THR A 92 -3.92 0.17 8.06
C THR A 92 -4.78 0.47 9.29
N TRP A 93 -4.25 1.16 10.29
CA TRP A 93 -4.95 1.47 11.54
C TRP A 93 -6.16 2.40 11.36
N GLN A 94 -6.22 3.15 10.25
CA GLN A 94 -7.30 4.09 9.99
C GLN A 94 -8.62 3.41 9.60
N THR A 95 -8.62 2.09 9.48
CA THR A 95 -9.81 1.27 9.14
C THR A 95 -11.02 1.53 10.06
N ALA A 96 -10.81 1.90 11.33
CA ALA A 96 -11.91 2.25 12.23
C ALA A 96 -12.61 3.57 11.89
N MET A 97 -12.01 4.41 11.03
CA MET A 97 -12.48 5.76 10.69
C MET A 97 -13.19 5.81 9.33
N ARG A 98 -13.51 4.66 8.72
CA ARG A 98 -14.12 4.62 7.38
C ARG A 98 -15.30 5.59 7.23
N THR A 99 -15.37 6.19 6.05
CA THR A 99 -16.41 7.12 5.58
C THR A 99 -16.49 8.45 6.33
N LEU A 100 -15.50 8.83 7.14
CA LEU A 100 -15.50 10.10 7.87
C LEU A 100 -14.88 11.27 7.11
N GLY A 101 -14.09 10.99 6.06
CA GLY A 101 -13.46 12.01 5.23
C GLY A 101 -13.94 12.05 3.78
N PRO A 102 -15.24 11.97 3.44
CA PRO A 102 -15.65 11.87 2.04
C PRO A 102 -15.44 13.16 1.22
N ASN A 103 -15.23 14.31 1.87
CA ASN A 103 -15.06 15.62 1.24
C ASN A 103 -13.99 16.41 2.02
N VAL A 104 -12.76 15.91 2.06
CA VAL A 104 -11.69 16.56 2.81
C VAL A 104 -10.45 16.80 1.96
N GLN A 105 -9.88 17.99 2.11
CA GLN A 105 -8.60 18.41 1.54
C GLN A 105 -7.45 18.03 2.48
N LEU A 106 -6.22 18.00 1.95
CA LEU A 106 -5.04 17.49 2.67
C LEU A 106 -4.86 18.11 4.06
N GLU A 107 -5.04 19.42 4.17
CA GLU A 107 -4.90 20.15 5.43
C GLU A 107 -5.87 19.63 6.49
N ASN A 108 -7.15 19.47 6.14
CA ASN A 108 -8.15 18.92 7.05
C ASN A 108 -7.81 17.48 7.45
N TYR A 109 -7.23 16.70 6.54
CA TYR A 109 -6.77 15.34 6.86
C TYR A 109 -5.75 15.32 8.00
N PHE A 110 -4.68 16.13 7.92
CA PHE A 110 -3.64 16.17 8.95
C PHE A 110 -4.19 16.45 10.34
N TRP A 111 -5.10 17.41 10.43
CA TRP A 111 -5.63 17.89 11.70
C TRP A 111 -6.77 17.04 12.27
N MET A 112 -7.50 16.30 11.43
CA MET A 112 -8.71 15.59 11.86
C MET A 112 -8.55 14.07 11.88
N PHE A 113 -7.73 13.50 11.00
CA PHE A 113 -7.67 12.05 10.77
C PHE A 113 -6.26 11.46 10.84
N GLY A 114 -5.22 12.30 10.72
CA GLY A 114 -3.83 11.91 10.94
C GLY A 114 -3.46 11.72 12.41
N SER A 115 -2.16 11.51 12.67
CA SER A 115 -1.60 11.41 14.03
C SER A 115 -1.73 12.73 14.82
N GLY A 116 -1.88 13.86 14.13
CA GLY A 116 -2.21 15.17 14.68
C GLY A 116 -3.64 15.30 15.20
N GLY A 117 -4.55 14.41 14.76
CA GLY A 117 -5.96 14.45 15.10
C GLY A 117 -6.30 13.88 16.48
N PRO A 118 -7.59 13.69 16.80
CA PRO A 118 -8.04 13.22 18.10
C PRO A 118 -7.88 11.70 18.31
N ALA A 119 -7.49 10.94 17.28
CA ALA A 119 -7.32 9.49 17.36
C ALA A 119 -6.42 8.99 18.51
N PRO A 120 -5.26 9.62 18.82
CA PRO A 120 -4.39 9.22 19.93
C PRO A 120 -5.05 9.30 21.31
N LEU A 121 -6.13 10.07 21.45
CA LEU A 121 -6.87 10.25 22.70
C LEU A 121 -8.10 9.34 22.80
N ILE A 122 -8.55 8.81 21.67
CA ILE A 122 -9.82 8.08 21.56
C ILE A 122 -9.56 6.57 21.43
N LEU A 123 -8.70 6.18 20.49
CA LEU A 123 -8.48 4.78 20.16
C LEU A 123 -7.57 4.15 21.23
N SER A 124 -7.98 2.98 21.70
CA SER A 124 -7.19 2.15 22.61
C SER A 124 -6.30 1.19 21.82
N PRO A 125 -5.33 0.51 22.47
CA PRO A 125 -4.55 -0.54 21.81
C PRO A 125 -5.43 -1.62 21.15
N ASP A 126 -6.51 -2.05 21.79
CA ASP A 126 -7.43 -3.05 21.21
C ASP A 126 -8.13 -2.52 19.95
N ASP A 127 -8.49 -1.23 19.93
CA ASP A 127 -9.05 -0.57 18.75
C ASP A 127 -8.04 -0.52 17.59
N ILE A 128 -6.76 -0.26 17.90
CA ILE A 128 -5.66 -0.26 16.92
C ILE A 128 -5.43 -1.67 16.37
N HIS A 129 -5.38 -2.69 17.24
CA HIS A 129 -5.20 -4.08 16.82
C HIS A 129 -6.27 -4.48 15.80
N ILE A 130 -7.55 -4.30 16.14
CA ILE A 130 -8.63 -4.74 15.26
C ILE A 130 -8.72 -3.93 13.97
N ALA A 131 -8.44 -2.61 14.04
CA ALA A 131 -8.44 -1.76 12.85
C ALA A 131 -7.32 -2.15 11.88
N THR A 132 -6.10 -2.35 12.39
CA THR A 132 -4.98 -2.80 11.58
C THR A 132 -5.23 -4.19 11.00
N LEU A 133 -5.66 -5.16 11.82
CA LEU A 133 -5.97 -6.52 11.37
C LEU A 133 -7.00 -6.53 10.23
N MET A 134 -8.15 -5.89 10.42
CA MET A 134 -9.21 -5.87 9.41
C MET A 134 -8.82 -5.08 8.16
N GLY A 135 -8.04 -3.99 8.30
CA GLY A 135 -7.51 -3.24 7.16
C GLY A 135 -6.52 -4.05 6.33
N THR A 136 -5.66 -4.84 6.98
CA THR A 136 -4.74 -5.74 6.30
C THR A 136 -5.47 -6.93 5.64
N LEU A 137 -6.48 -7.51 6.28
CA LEU A 137 -7.30 -8.56 5.68
C LEU A 137 -8.08 -8.07 4.46
N GLU A 138 -8.56 -6.82 4.48
CA GLU A 138 -9.20 -6.21 3.32
C GLU A 138 -8.23 -5.98 2.16
N ALA A 139 -7.00 -5.52 2.44
CA ALA A 139 -5.92 -5.45 1.46
C ALA A 139 -5.69 -6.80 0.80
N LEU A 140 -5.57 -7.85 1.64
CA LEU A 140 -5.34 -9.20 1.19
C LEU A 140 -6.49 -9.71 0.33
N ASN A 141 -7.74 -9.46 0.74
CA ASN A 141 -8.93 -9.81 -0.04
C ASN A 141 -8.96 -9.13 -1.43
N ALA A 142 -8.38 -7.93 -1.53
CA ALA A 142 -8.24 -7.13 -2.74
C ALA A 142 -7.02 -7.52 -3.62
N GLY A 143 -6.30 -8.59 -3.26
CA GLY A 143 -5.16 -9.08 -4.05
C GLY A 143 -3.81 -8.47 -3.68
N VAL A 144 -3.73 -7.66 -2.63
CA VAL A 144 -2.46 -7.14 -2.11
C VAL A 144 -1.78 -8.24 -1.30
N THR A 145 -0.76 -8.87 -1.88
CA THR A 145 0.01 -9.91 -1.19
C THR A 145 1.14 -9.33 -0.35
N THR A 146 1.63 -8.14 -0.72
CA THR A 146 2.66 -7.39 0.01
C THR A 146 2.24 -5.95 0.22
N SER A 147 2.37 -5.43 1.43
CA SER A 147 2.14 -4.01 1.71
C SER A 147 3.27 -3.36 2.50
N LEU A 148 3.49 -2.06 2.29
CA LEU A 148 4.27 -1.18 3.16
C LEU A 148 3.28 -0.34 3.97
N ASP A 149 3.21 -0.61 5.27
CA ASP A 149 2.31 0.07 6.20
C ASP A 149 3.07 1.18 6.94
N PHE A 150 2.63 2.42 6.77
CA PHE A 150 3.13 3.58 7.47
C PHE A 150 2.39 3.69 8.81
N ALA A 151 2.95 3.02 9.82
CA ALA A 151 2.31 2.77 11.12
C ALA A 151 2.47 3.96 12.07
N HIS A 152 1.73 5.03 11.79
CA HIS A 152 1.73 6.29 12.57
C HIS A 152 0.77 6.32 13.77
N MET A 153 0.38 5.15 14.25
CA MET A 153 -0.32 4.91 15.52
C MET A 153 0.62 4.45 16.67
N THR A 154 1.93 4.67 16.53
CA THR A 154 2.97 4.31 17.53
C THR A 154 3.06 5.31 18.69
N TRP A 155 1.91 5.80 19.16
CA TRP A 155 1.80 6.85 20.18
C TRP A 155 2.32 6.42 21.56
N THR A 156 2.21 5.13 21.85
CA THR A 156 2.74 4.47 23.04
C THR A 156 3.25 3.08 22.65
N ARG A 157 4.09 2.46 23.47
CA ARG A 157 4.51 1.07 23.25
C ARG A 157 3.34 0.08 23.13
N ALA A 158 2.26 0.27 23.89
CA ALA A 158 1.07 -0.59 23.83
C ALA A 158 0.35 -0.50 22.48
N HIS A 159 0.13 0.72 21.97
CA HIS A 159 -0.44 0.94 20.63
C HIS A 159 0.46 0.39 19.53
N ALA A 160 1.77 0.61 19.61
CA ALA A 160 2.73 0.06 18.66
C ALA A 160 2.71 -1.48 18.64
N GLN A 161 2.69 -2.12 19.82
CA GLN A 161 2.60 -3.58 19.93
C GLN A 161 1.28 -4.12 19.38
N ALA A 162 0.16 -3.43 19.64
CA ALA A 162 -1.14 -3.80 19.11
C ALA A 162 -1.20 -3.70 17.58
N GLY A 163 -0.64 -2.63 16.99
CA GLY A 163 -0.54 -2.48 15.53
C GLY A 163 0.32 -3.57 14.88
N LEU A 164 1.50 -3.84 15.45
CA LEU A 164 2.38 -4.93 15.01
C LEU A 164 1.68 -6.30 15.12
N GLN A 165 0.96 -6.55 16.22
CA GLN A 165 0.23 -7.80 16.39
C GLN A 165 -0.93 -7.92 15.39
N GLY A 166 -1.62 -6.83 15.07
CA GLY A 166 -2.70 -6.83 14.06
C GLY A 166 -2.20 -7.25 12.68
N VAL A 167 -1.03 -6.78 12.24
CA VAL A 167 -0.44 -7.24 10.97
C VAL A 167 0.06 -8.68 11.04
N ILE A 168 0.60 -9.12 12.17
CA ILE A 168 1.03 -10.52 12.38
C ILE A 168 -0.16 -11.48 12.27
N ASP A 169 -1.27 -11.15 12.93
CA ASP A 169 -2.48 -11.98 12.98
C ASP A 169 -3.19 -12.08 11.63
N SER A 170 -2.98 -11.09 10.74
CA SER A 170 -3.56 -11.09 9.40
C SER A 170 -3.00 -12.21 8.50
N GLY A 171 -1.77 -12.67 8.77
CA GLY A 171 -1.06 -13.61 7.91
C GLY A 171 -0.60 -13.04 6.56
N ALA A 172 -0.68 -11.72 6.35
CA ALA A 172 -0.19 -11.06 5.14
C ALA A 172 1.32 -10.76 5.19
N ARG A 173 1.95 -10.54 4.04
CA ARG A 173 3.33 -10.04 3.96
C ARG A 173 3.33 -8.51 4.12
N VAL A 174 3.95 -8.00 5.19
CA VAL A 174 3.88 -6.57 5.52
C VAL A 174 5.26 -6.02 5.92
N TRP A 175 5.67 -4.93 5.30
CA TRP A 175 6.69 -4.03 5.86
C TRP A 175 6.00 -3.08 6.82
N TRP A 176 6.03 -3.42 8.10
CA TRP A 176 5.40 -2.61 9.14
C TRP A 176 6.37 -1.53 9.60
N CYS A 177 6.15 -0.31 9.12
CA CYS A 177 7.08 0.80 9.30
C CYS A 177 6.71 1.57 10.57
N TYR A 178 7.42 1.30 11.66
CA TYR A 178 7.23 1.95 12.95
C TYR A 178 7.45 3.45 12.79
N ASN A 179 6.43 4.27 13.05
CA ASN A 179 6.59 5.72 12.94
C ASN A 179 7.38 6.30 14.13
N VAL A 180 8.35 7.15 13.82
CA VAL A 180 9.11 7.96 14.78
C VAL A 180 8.75 9.42 14.55
N GLY A 181 8.18 10.08 15.56
CA GLY A 181 7.66 11.43 15.42
C GLY A 181 7.00 11.97 16.68
N PRO A 182 6.58 13.24 16.67
CA PRO A 182 5.85 13.84 17.79
C PRO A 182 4.51 13.12 18.03
N VAL A 183 4.08 13.04 19.30
CA VAL A 183 2.80 12.43 19.69
C VAL A 183 1.89 13.47 20.30
N VAL A 184 0.65 13.58 19.83
CA VAL A 184 -0.38 14.45 20.42
C VAL A 184 -0.76 13.96 21.82
N ILE A 185 -0.76 14.87 22.80
CA ILE A 185 -1.04 14.54 24.21
C ILE A 185 -2.27 15.27 24.78
N SER A 186 -2.97 16.06 23.96
CA SER A 186 -4.16 16.80 24.39
C SER A 186 -5.14 16.98 23.23
N GLY A 187 -6.36 17.44 23.50
CA GLY A 187 -7.35 17.76 22.44
C GLY A 187 -6.98 18.95 21.56
N ASP A 188 -5.90 19.66 21.88
CA ASP A 188 -5.24 20.63 21.01
C ASP A 188 -4.13 19.92 20.20
N PRO A 189 -4.22 19.90 18.86
CA PRO A 189 -3.29 19.17 18.00
C PRO A 189 -1.86 19.76 18.02
N TYR A 190 -1.67 21.00 18.48
CA TYR A 190 -0.34 21.62 18.59
C TYR A 190 0.39 21.23 19.88
N THR A 191 -0.33 20.71 20.87
CA THR A 191 0.26 20.26 22.12
C THR A 191 0.75 18.83 21.97
N VAL A 192 2.02 18.71 21.55
CA VAL A 192 2.69 17.43 21.26
C VAL A 192 3.85 17.14 22.21
N ASN A 193 4.05 15.86 22.53
CA ASN A 193 5.25 15.35 23.18
C ASN A 193 6.31 15.01 22.12
N ARG A 194 7.25 15.94 21.91
CA ARG A 194 8.38 15.73 20.99
C ARG A 194 9.44 14.77 21.52
N SER A 195 9.50 14.57 22.83
CA SER A 195 10.44 13.62 23.47
C SER A 195 9.99 12.16 23.33
N ALA A 196 8.80 11.91 22.77
CA ALA A 196 8.32 10.56 22.45
C ALA A 196 9.26 9.80 21.50
N SER A 197 9.94 10.53 20.59
CA SER A 197 10.90 9.93 19.64
C SER A 197 12.01 9.15 20.32
N VAL A 198 12.47 9.59 21.50
CA VAL A 198 13.52 8.89 22.27
C VAL A 198 13.04 7.49 22.70
N ASP A 199 11.82 7.38 23.21
CA ASP A 199 11.24 6.08 23.59
C ASP A 199 10.90 5.22 22.37
N GLN A 200 10.40 5.83 21.29
CA GLN A 200 10.11 5.14 20.03
C GLN A 200 11.38 4.53 19.42
N LEU A 201 12.49 5.26 19.37
CA LEU A 201 13.78 4.75 18.89
C LEU A 201 14.34 3.65 19.81
N ALA A 202 14.16 3.78 21.13
CA ALA A 202 14.52 2.70 22.06
C ALA A 202 13.69 1.43 21.80
N HIS A 203 12.38 1.58 21.58
CA HIS A 203 11.48 0.46 21.30
C HIS A 203 11.81 -0.21 19.95
N ILE A 204 12.18 0.55 18.91
CA ILE A 204 12.68 -0.02 17.64
C ILE A 204 13.90 -0.92 17.89
N ARG A 205 14.86 -0.49 18.71
CA ARG A 205 16.06 -1.29 19.05
C ARG A 205 15.70 -2.58 19.80
N GLU A 206 14.61 -2.58 20.57
CA GLU A 206 14.10 -3.77 21.26
C GLU A 206 13.36 -4.73 20.31
N LEU A 207 12.61 -4.21 19.33
CA LEU A 207 11.84 -4.99 18.37
C LEU A 207 12.71 -5.57 17.24
N ALA A 208 13.69 -4.82 16.75
CA ALA A 208 14.47 -5.17 15.57
C ALA A 208 15.14 -6.56 15.61
N PRO A 209 15.72 -7.03 16.74
CA PRO A 209 16.31 -8.37 16.81
C PRO A 209 15.31 -9.52 16.59
N ASN A 210 14.01 -9.25 16.74
CA ASN A 210 12.93 -10.23 16.53
C ASN A 210 12.33 -10.16 15.12
N SER A 211 12.74 -9.17 14.30
CA SER A 211 12.33 -9.04 12.92
C SER A 211 13.21 -9.92 12.00
N PRO A 212 12.64 -10.61 11.00
CA PRO A 212 11.23 -10.59 10.63
C PRO A 212 10.37 -11.51 11.52
N PHE A 213 9.12 -11.11 11.72
CA PHE A 213 8.10 -11.83 12.48
C PHE A 213 7.29 -12.77 11.58
N ASN A 214 6.51 -13.65 12.20
CA ASN A 214 5.56 -14.55 11.52
C ASN A 214 6.19 -15.33 10.36
N ASN A 215 7.28 -16.06 10.66
CA ASN A 215 8.04 -16.85 9.68
C ASN A 215 8.57 -16.04 8.48
N GLY A 216 8.86 -14.76 8.65
CA GLY A 216 9.42 -13.92 7.58
C GLY A 216 8.39 -13.08 6.81
N LEU A 217 7.10 -13.16 7.16
CA LEU A 217 6.06 -12.39 6.47
C LEU A 217 6.01 -10.93 6.90
N VAL A 218 6.27 -10.62 8.17
CA VAL A 218 6.21 -9.24 8.68
C VAL A 218 7.62 -8.75 8.97
N THR A 219 8.05 -7.68 8.30
CA THR A 219 9.38 -7.08 8.48
C THR A 219 9.26 -5.68 9.08
N LEU A 220 10.09 -5.38 10.08
CA LEU A 220 10.16 -4.04 10.67
C LEU A 220 10.82 -3.06 9.70
N GLY A 221 10.16 -1.93 9.44
CA GLY A 221 10.72 -0.73 8.80
C GLY A 221 10.63 0.48 9.75
N ILE A 222 11.08 1.64 9.30
CA ILE A 222 10.86 2.92 10.02
C ILE A 222 10.11 3.89 9.11
N ALA A 223 9.11 4.55 9.67
CA ALA A 223 8.39 5.66 9.06
C ALA A 223 8.78 6.98 9.77
N ALA A 224 9.06 8.06 9.04
CA ALA A 224 9.39 9.35 9.66
C ALA A 224 9.23 10.54 8.71
N ASP A 225 8.69 11.64 9.21
CA ASP A 225 8.42 12.87 8.45
C ASP A 225 9.04 14.10 9.13
N PRO A 226 10.20 14.60 8.66
CA PRO A 226 11.18 13.91 7.83
C PRO A 226 12.11 13.00 8.68
N PRO A 227 12.82 12.03 8.06
CA PRO A 227 13.85 11.26 8.73
C PRO A 227 15.01 12.13 9.22
N THR A 228 15.51 11.86 10.42
CA THR A 228 16.68 12.55 11.02
C THR A 228 17.93 11.67 10.99
N VAL A 229 19.11 12.25 11.22
CA VAL A 229 20.37 11.49 11.36
C VAL A 229 20.24 10.38 12.41
N GLU A 230 19.61 10.66 13.55
CA GLU A 230 19.43 9.66 14.62
C GLU A 230 18.54 8.48 14.17
N ILE A 231 17.53 8.74 13.34
CA ILE A 231 16.68 7.71 12.73
C ILE A 231 17.50 6.85 11.76
N ILE A 232 18.31 7.48 10.89
CA ILE A 232 19.18 6.77 9.94
C ILE A 232 20.16 5.87 10.70
N GLU A 233 20.85 6.41 11.70
CA GLU A 233 21.81 5.66 12.53
C GLU A 233 21.12 4.52 13.29
N THR A 234 19.91 4.75 13.81
CA THR A 234 19.14 3.71 14.50
C THR A 234 18.75 2.58 13.54
N ALA A 235 18.31 2.91 12.32
CA ALA A 235 18.00 1.92 11.29
C ALA A 235 19.23 1.06 10.96
N GLN A 236 20.37 1.71 10.70
CA GLN A 236 21.63 1.05 10.40
C GLN A 236 22.11 0.14 11.54
N ASN A 237 22.15 0.66 12.77
CA ASN A 237 22.64 -0.07 13.95
C ASN A 237 21.71 -1.21 14.36
N SER A 238 20.41 -1.10 14.04
CA SER A 238 19.41 -2.14 14.35
C SER A 238 19.15 -3.09 13.18
N SER A 239 19.91 -2.97 12.07
CA SER A 239 19.73 -3.76 10.84
C SER A 239 18.31 -3.65 10.24
N VAL A 240 17.64 -2.51 10.44
CA VAL A 240 16.37 -2.19 9.78
C VAL A 240 16.67 -1.63 8.39
N ASN A 241 16.18 -2.31 7.36
CA ASN A 241 16.60 -2.09 5.98
C ASN A 241 15.58 -1.32 5.12
N LEU A 242 14.60 -0.68 5.73
CA LEU A 242 13.62 0.15 5.03
C LEU A 242 13.25 1.39 5.83
N ILE A 243 13.29 2.55 5.16
CA ILE A 243 12.74 3.82 5.64
C ILE A 243 11.70 4.32 4.63
N THR A 244 10.59 4.82 5.15
CA THR A 244 9.57 5.52 4.36
C THR A 244 9.29 6.90 4.97
N ALA A 245 8.97 7.86 4.12
CA ALA A 245 8.65 9.23 4.48
C ALA A 245 7.62 9.77 3.47
N HIS A 246 6.80 10.73 3.86
CA HIS A 246 5.99 11.50 2.94
C HIS A 246 6.83 12.59 2.28
N ASP A 247 6.62 12.81 0.98
CA ASP A 247 7.24 13.89 0.21
C ASP A 247 6.18 14.49 -0.71
N VAL A 248 5.39 15.45 -0.23
CA VAL A 248 4.33 16.07 -1.05
C VAL A 248 4.91 17.22 -1.87
N GLY A 249 5.62 18.13 -1.19
CA GLY A 249 6.20 19.35 -1.74
C GLY A 249 5.18 20.34 -2.30
N GLY A 250 5.67 21.41 -2.94
CA GLY A 250 4.81 22.42 -3.55
C GLY A 250 4.18 23.34 -2.49
N PRO A 251 2.89 23.72 -2.61
CA PRO A 251 2.28 24.64 -1.64
C PRO A 251 1.92 23.98 -0.30
N PHE A 252 2.08 22.66 -0.18
CA PHE A 252 1.61 21.87 0.96
C PHE A 252 2.62 21.81 2.12
N PRO A 253 2.14 21.57 3.35
CA PRO A 253 2.98 21.23 4.49
C PRO A 253 3.96 20.09 4.19
N ASP A 254 5.03 20.00 4.98
CA ASP A 254 5.98 18.89 4.95
C ASP A 254 6.75 18.72 3.63
N GLY A 255 7.62 19.69 3.40
CA GLY A 255 8.89 19.48 2.71
C GLY A 255 8.84 19.78 1.23
N ASP A 256 9.20 21.01 0.87
CA ASP A 256 9.87 21.21 -0.40
C ASP A 256 11.22 20.47 -0.33
N ASN A 257 11.33 19.39 -1.09
CA ASN A 257 12.54 18.61 -1.32
C ASN A 257 12.95 17.60 -0.22
N VAL A 258 12.00 16.83 0.36
CA VAL A 258 12.33 15.82 1.41
C VAL A 258 13.39 14.83 0.92
N ILE A 259 13.32 14.39 -0.33
CA ILE A 259 14.32 13.50 -0.93
C ILE A 259 15.72 14.14 -0.88
N THR A 260 15.81 15.43 -1.23
CA THR A 260 17.08 16.18 -1.18
C THR A 260 17.58 16.36 0.24
N GLU A 261 16.70 16.69 1.19
CA GLU A 261 17.05 16.84 2.60
C GLU A 261 17.58 15.55 3.19
N VAL A 262 16.85 14.44 2.99
CA VAL A 262 17.28 13.11 3.44
C VAL A 262 18.64 12.76 2.85
N ASN A 263 18.83 12.99 1.55
CA ASN A 263 20.11 12.77 0.88
C ASN A 263 21.27 13.54 1.53
N ASN A 264 21.01 14.74 2.06
CA ASN A 264 22.02 15.65 2.60
C ASN A 264 22.18 15.57 4.13
N LEU A 265 21.42 14.71 4.83
CA LEU A 265 21.50 14.55 6.29
C LEU A 265 22.93 14.33 6.81
N THR A 266 23.76 13.60 6.06
CA THR A 266 25.17 13.37 6.40
C THR A 266 26.08 14.15 5.45
N PRO A 267 26.70 15.27 5.88
CA PRO A 267 27.57 16.08 5.03
C PRO A 267 28.70 15.24 4.41
N GLY A 268 28.80 15.26 3.08
CA GLY A 268 29.84 14.54 2.33
C GLY A 268 29.56 13.05 2.11
N ASN A 269 28.50 12.47 2.69
CA ASN A 269 28.09 11.10 2.44
C ASN A 269 26.59 11.03 2.13
N PRO A 270 26.19 10.94 0.85
CA PRO A 270 24.79 10.92 0.47
C PRO A 270 24.02 9.78 1.16
N THR A 271 23.05 10.11 2.02
CA THR A 271 22.30 9.12 2.81
C THR A 271 21.59 8.08 1.94
N LEU A 272 21.11 8.52 0.77
CA LEU A 272 20.41 7.64 -0.18
C LEU A 272 21.34 6.61 -0.83
N ASN A 273 22.66 6.82 -0.79
CA ASN A 273 23.66 5.84 -1.22
C ASN A 273 23.78 4.72 -0.19
N SER A 274 22.75 3.89 -0.11
CA SER A 274 22.57 2.89 0.93
C SER A 274 21.98 1.60 0.36
N SER A 275 22.31 0.46 0.98
CA SER A 275 21.64 -0.80 0.73
C SER A 275 20.19 -0.80 1.24
N MET A 276 19.85 0.07 2.19
CA MET A 276 18.50 0.30 2.71
C MET A 276 17.55 0.81 1.63
N ALA A 277 16.31 0.33 1.63
CA ALA A 277 15.25 0.86 0.78
C ALA A 277 14.73 2.19 1.35
N PHE A 278 14.64 3.22 0.50
CA PHE A 278 13.92 4.45 0.77
C PHE A 278 12.73 4.53 -0.18
N VAL A 279 11.52 4.62 0.40
CA VAL A 279 10.27 4.77 -0.34
C VAL A 279 9.58 6.06 0.10
N PHE A 280 9.54 7.05 -0.79
CA PHE A 280 8.91 8.34 -0.54
C PHE A 280 7.46 8.33 -1.03
N ALA A 281 6.49 8.57 -0.16
CA ALA A 281 5.09 8.61 -0.53
C ALA A 281 4.75 9.92 -1.24
N HIS A 282 3.85 9.83 -2.22
CA HIS A 282 3.35 10.90 -3.07
C HIS A 282 4.34 11.39 -4.13
N ALA A 283 5.33 12.20 -3.73
CA ALA A 283 6.22 12.94 -4.62
C ALA A 283 5.47 13.81 -5.65
N SER A 284 4.36 14.44 -5.22
CA SER A 284 3.47 15.24 -6.08
C SER A 284 4.19 16.37 -6.80
N SER A 285 5.13 17.03 -6.11
CA SER A 285 5.92 18.14 -6.63
C SER A 285 7.35 17.74 -7.02
N LEU A 286 7.59 16.45 -7.32
CA LEU A 286 8.92 15.92 -7.64
C LEU A 286 9.60 16.74 -8.74
N ASN A 287 10.78 17.28 -8.42
CA ASN A 287 11.56 18.06 -9.37
C ASN A 287 12.64 17.20 -10.08
N PRO A 288 13.20 17.68 -11.21
CA PRO A 288 14.19 16.92 -11.98
C PRO A 288 15.47 16.57 -11.21
N SER A 289 15.86 17.32 -10.17
CA SER A 289 17.05 17.03 -9.36
C SER A 289 16.82 15.84 -8.45
N GLU A 290 15.65 15.74 -7.84
CA GLU A 290 15.26 14.61 -7.00
C GLU A 290 15.05 13.34 -7.80
N ALA A 291 14.38 13.46 -8.96
CA ALA A 291 14.27 12.37 -9.92
C ALA A 291 15.67 11.82 -10.33
N ARG A 292 16.70 12.68 -10.41
CA ARG A 292 18.08 12.23 -10.65
C ARG A 292 18.70 11.57 -9.42
N LEU A 293 18.43 12.04 -8.21
CA LEU A 293 18.91 11.41 -6.97
C LEU A 293 18.34 10.00 -6.82
N LEU A 294 17.03 9.85 -6.98
CA LEU A 294 16.32 8.57 -6.94
C LEU A 294 16.92 7.57 -7.93
N ARG A 295 17.08 7.95 -9.20
CA ARG A 295 17.74 7.09 -10.21
C ARG A 295 19.19 6.78 -9.91
N LYS A 296 19.96 7.78 -9.43
CA LYS A 296 21.38 7.62 -9.12
C LYS A 296 21.62 6.62 -8.00
N PHE A 297 20.74 6.60 -7.00
CA PHE A 297 20.88 5.77 -5.81
C PHE A 297 19.89 4.60 -5.76
N ASN A 298 19.10 4.42 -6.82
CA ASN A 298 18.08 3.38 -6.97
C ASN A 298 17.11 3.32 -5.76
N GLN A 299 16.45 4.46 -5.53
CA GLN A 299 15.44 4.67 -4.50
C GLN A 299 14.12 5.11 -5.16
N PHE A 300 12.99 4.88 -4.50
CA PHE A 300 11.69 4.87 -5.18
C PHE A 300 10.68 5.83 -4.54
N VAL A 301 9.65 6.17 -5.31
CA VAL A 301 8.44 6.85 -4.83
C VAL A 301 7.24 5.91 -4.88
N SER A 302 6.28 6.11 -3.98
CA SER A 302 4.98 5.45 -4.00
C SER A 302 3.90 6.47 -4.33
N ILE A 303 3.35 6.38 -5.54
CA ILE A 303 2.27 7.24 -6.03
C ILE A 303 0.94 6.68 -5.53
N THR A 304 0.04 7.55 -5.09
CA THR A 304 -1.24 7.23 -4.43
C THR A 304 -2.39 7.96 -5.14
N PRO A 305 -2.73 7.53 -6.37
CA PRO A 305 -3.48 8.36 -7.33
C PRO A 305 -4.82 8.87 -6.82
N GLU A 306 -5.60 8.03 -6.14
CA GLU A 306 -6.91 8.41 -5.62
C GLU A 306 -6.77 9.39 -4.45
N SER A 307 -5.84 9.13 -3.54
CA SER A 307 -5.52 10.00 -2.41
C SER A 307 -5.06 11.38 -2.88
N GLU A 308 -4.09 11.41 -3.79
CA GLU A 308 -3.53 12.63 -4.36
C GLU A 308 -4.58 13.49 -5.05
N MET A 309 -5.48 12.86 -5.81
CA MET A 309 -6.59 13.57 -6.45
C MET A 309 -7.63 14.04 -5.44
N HIS A 310 -7.95 13.23 -4.42
CA HIS A 310 -8.94 13.56 -3.40
C HIS A 310 -8.50 14.76 -2.56
N TYR A 311 -7.27 14.71 -2.03
CA TYR A 311 -6.74 15.72 -1.13
C TYR A 311 -6.22 16.97 -1.84
N GLY A 312 -6.17 16.95 -3.17
CA GLY A 312 -5.89 18.12 -4.01
C GLY A 312 -4.41 18.38 -4.29
N HIS A 313 -3.50 17.51 -3.85
CA HIS A 313 -2.07 17.66 -4.14
C HIS A 313 -1.64 17.05 -5.48
N GLY A 314 -2.44 16.13 -6.03
CA GLY A 314 -2.28 15.59 -7.38
C GLY A 314 -0.93 14.91 -7.63
N HIS A 315 -0.67 14.59 -8.91
CA HIS A 315 0.53 13.86 -9.32
C HIS A 315 0.92 14.15 -10.78
N PRO A 316 1.04 15.44 -11.16
CA PRO A 316 1.09 15.87 -12.56
C PRO A 316 2.34 15.42 -13.32
N SER A 317 3.43 15.10 -12.64
CA SER A 317 4.70 14.67 -13.23
C SER A 317 5.06 13.21 -12.92
N SER A 318 4.20 12.49 -12.20
CA SER A 318 4.48 11.14 -11.70
C SER A 318 4.83 10.14 -12.81
N TYR A 319 4.26 10.30 -14.00
CA TYR A 319 4.56 9.45 -15.14
C TYR A 319 6.01 9.61 -15.67
N LEU A 320 6.72 10.68 -15.31
CA LEU A 320 8.12 10.91 -15.73
C LEU A 320 9.15 10.14 -14.91
N ILE A 321 8.74 9.47 -13.83
CA ILE A 321 9.62 8.73 -12.91
C ILE A 321 9.18 7.27 -12.72
N GLN A 322 8.41 6.71 -13.65
CA GLN A 322 7.92 5.32 -13.58
C GLN A 322 9.00 4.26 -13.39
N ASP A 323 10.23 4.53 -13.82
CA ASP A 323 11.38 3.65 -13.59
C ASP A 323 11.84 3.59 -12.12
N GLN A 324 11.36 4.51 -11.29
CA GLN A 324 11.60 4.60 -9.84
C GLN A 324 10.29 4.86 -9.08
N ALA A 325 9.15 4.38 -9.59
CA ALA A 325 7.84 4.61 -8.97
C ALA A 325 6.94 3.36 -8.97
N SER A 326 6.19 3.20 -7.88
CA SER A 326 5.16 2.17 -7.68
C SER A 326 3.84 2.81 -7.25
N LEU A 327 2.81 1.98 -7.04
CA LEU A 327 1.51 2.42 -6.53
C LEU A 327 1.32 2.07 -5.06
N GLY A 328 0.67 2.98 -4.33
CA GLY A 328 0.08 2.73 -3.02
C GLY A 328 -1.38 3.16 -2.98
N VAL A 329 -2.09 2.74 -1.94
CA VAL A 329 -3.49 3.14 -1.71
C VAL A 329 -3.59 4.36 -0.80
N ASP A 330 -2.71 4.46 0.20
CA ASP A 330 -2.72 5.49 1.24
C ASP A 330 -3.87 5.35 2.27
N THR A 331 -4.64 6.41 2.49
CA THR A 331 -5.63 6.60 3.56
C THR A 331 -7.00 6.00 3.22
N HIS A 332 -7.08 4.69 3.18
CA HIS A 332 -8.28 3.95 2.76
C HIS A 332 -9.53 4.05 3.65
N PHE A 333 -9.52 4.89 4.68
CA PHE A 333 -10.75 5.25 5.38
C PHE A 333 -11.65 6.14 4.51
N THR A 334 -11.09 6.81 3.50
CA THR A 334 -11.79 7.72 2.58
C THR A 334 -12.31 7.02 1.32
N PHE A 335 -11.53 6.11 0.76
CA PHE A 335 -11.78 5.45 -0.54
C PHE A 335 -11.44 3.94 -0.52
N SER A 336 -11.59 3.27 -1.67
CA SER A 336 -11.43 1.80 -1.78
C SER A 336 -9.98 1.32 -1.58
N LEU A 337 -9.79 0.09 -1.08
CA LEU A 337 -8.49 -0.48 -0.70
C LEU A 337 -7.71 -1.18 -1.83
N ASP A 338 -8.13 -1.08 -3.08
CA ASP A 338 -7.63 -1.96 -4.15
C ASP A 338 -6.65 -1.28 -5.12
N ILE A 339 -5.52 -1.96 -5.37
CA ILE A 339 -4.50 -1.53 -6.34
C ILE A 339 -5.06 -1.55 -7.79
N ILE A 340 -6.12 -2.33 -8.07
CA ILE A 340 -6.80 -2.31 -9.37
C ILE A 340 -7.38 -0.92 -9.66
N GLY A 341 -8.06 -0.32 -8.68
CA GLY A 341 -8.55 1.05 -8.70
C GLY A 341 -7.41 2.05 -8.91
N GLN A 342 -6.33 1.94 -8.14
CA GLN A 342 -5.18 2.84 -8.26
C GLN A 342 -4.52 2.76 -9.65
N MET A 343 -4.37 1.55 -10.22
CA MET A 343 -3.85 1.36 -11.58
C MET A 343 -4.74 2.05 -12.63
N ARG A 344 -6.07 1.94 -12.50
CA ARG A 344 -7.01 2.60 -13.41
C ARG A 344 -6.96 4.12 -13.28
N ILE A 345 -7.02 4.63 -12.07
CA ILE A 345 -7.04 6.07 -11.79
C ILE A 345 -5.75 6.70 -12.32
N TRP A 346 -4.59 6.14 -11.98
CA TRP A 346 -3.30 6.61 -12.49
C TRP A 346 -3.23 6.59 -14.02
N LEU A 347 -3.64 5.49 -14.65
CA LEU A 347 -3.55 5.35 -16.10
C LEU A 347 -4.43 6.36 -16.82
N GLN A 348 -5.68 6.55 -16.37
CA GLN A 348 -6.62 7.43 -17.04
C GLN A 348 -6.34 8.90 -16.75
N SER A 349 -5.93 9.27 -15.53
CA SER A 349 -5.54 10.65 -15.23
C SER A 349 -4.29 11.06 -16.03
N THR A 350 -3.30 10.18 -16.13
CA THR A 350 -2.09 10.41 -16.93
C THR A 350 -2.42 10.56 -18.42
N ARG A 351 -3.24 9.65 -18.97
CA ARG A 351 -3.69 9.74 -20.37
C ARG A 351 -4.45 11.03 -20.62
N LEU A 352 -5.35 11.43 -19.72
CA LEU A 352 -6.13 12.66 -19.83
C LEU A 352 -5.21 13.88 -19.93
N GLY A 353 -4.26 14.04 -19.00
CA GLY A 353 -3.32 15.16 -19.02
C GLY A 353 -2.52 15.24 -20.33
N LEU A 354 -1.93 14.11 -20.75
CA LEU A 354 -1.14 14.05 -21.98
C LEU A 354 -1.97 14.26 -23.25
N TYR A 355 -3.22 13.78 -23.29
CA TYR A 355 -4.13 14.06 -24.39
C TYR A 355 -4.53 15.53 -24.43
N GLN A 356 -4.80 16.16 -23.28
CA GLN A 356 -5.14 17.58 -23.21
C GLN A 356 -4.04 18.46 -23.83
N GLU A 357 -2.75 18.12 -23.65
CA GLU A 357 -1.65 18.84 -24.33
C GLU A 357 -1.77 18.82 -25.86
N THR A 358 -2.29 17.74 -26.43
CA THR A 358 -2.50 17.59 -27.87
C THR A 358 -3.78 18.31 -28.32
N LEU A 359 -4.87 18.12 -27.57
CA LEU A 359 -6.17 18.71 -27.86
C LEU A 359 -6.14 20.24 -27.74
N ASN A 360 -5.41 20.80 -26.77
CA ASN A 360 -5.22 22.25 -26.59
C ASN A 360 -4.48 22.90 -27.77
N LYS A 361 -3.75 22.12 -28.56
CA LYS A 361 -3.10 22.55 -29.82
C LYS A 361 -4.03 22.36 -31.04
N PHE A 362 -5.30 22.05 -30.82
CA PHE A 362 -6.30 21.72 -31.83
C PHE A 362 -5.89 20.55 -32.73
N LYS A 363 -5.25 19.53 -32.14
CA LYS A 363 -4.81 18.31 -32.82
C LYS A 363 -5.51 17.08 -32.24
N ILE A 364 -5.66 16.03 -33.05
CA ILE A 364 -6.21 14.73 -32.63
C ILE A 364 -5.03 13.80 -32.27
N PRO A 365 -5.01 13.18 -31.08
CA PRO A 365 -4.00 12.16 -30.73
C PRO A 365 -4.04 10.99 -31.73
N SER A 366 -2.88 10.60 -32.25
CA SER A 366 -2.76 9.47 -33.19
C SER A 366 -2.34 8.15 -32.53
N ASN A 367 -2.05 8.17 -31.23
CA ASN A 367 -1.65 7.02 -30.43
C ASN A 367 -2.10 7.19 -28.98
N THR A 368 -1.92 6.15 -28.17
CA THR A 368 -2.11 6.21 -26.73
C THR A 368 -0.77 6.50 -26.04
N PRO A 369 -0.69 7.49 -25.13
CA PRO A 369 0.59 7.89 -24.54
C PRO A 369 1.12 6.89 -23.51
N MET A 370 0.24 6.07 -22.94
CA MET A 370 0.52 5.17 -21.82
C MET A 370 -0.24 3.85 -21.97
N SER A 371 0.42 2.72 -21.71
CA SER A 371 -0.12 1.37 -21.86
C SER A 371 -0.66 0.80 -20.55
N VAL A 372 -1.60 -0.16 -20.65
CA VAL A 372 -2.08 -0.92 -19.49
C VAL A 372 -0.96 -1.73 -18.81
N ARG A 373 0.04 -2.17 -19.58
CA ARG A 373 1.21 -2.87 -19.07
C ARG A 373 2.05 -2.01 -18.12
N GLN A 374 2.18 -0.72 -18.39
CA GLN A 374 2.88 0.21 -17.49
C GLN A 374 2.16 0.33 -16.15
N ALA A 375 0.84 0.53 -16.16
CA ALA A 375 0.05 0.56 -14.94
C ALA A 375 0.15 -0.75 -14.15
N PHE A 376 0.07 -1.90 -14.85
CA PHE A 376 0.22 -3.22 -14.24
C PHE A 376 1.58 -3.40 -13.55
N LEU A 377 2.68 -3.00 -14.20
CA LEU A 377 4.02 -3.05 -13.61
C LEU A 377 4.14 -2.15 -12.36
N MET A 378 3.50 -0.98 -12.35
CA MET A 378 3.50 -0.10 -11.19
C MET A 378 2.79 -0.71 -9.96
N GLY A 379 1.70 -1.46 -10.17
CA GLY A 379 0.99 -2.18 -9.12
C GLY A 379 1.58 -3.54 -8.72
N THR A 380 2.65 -3.98 -9.40
CA THR A 380 3.28 -5.29 -9.20
C THR A 380 4.81 -5.17 -9.11
N ARG A 381 5.53 -5.37 -10.21
CA ARG A 381 7.00 -5.41 -10.31
C ARG A 381 7.68 -4.23 -9.62
N ASN A 382 7.20 -3.01 -9.88
CA ASN A 382 7.86 -1.81 -9.40
C ASN A 382 7.75 -1.69 -7.87
N GLY A 383 6.65 -2.15 -7.28
CA GLY A 383 6.54 -2.22 -5.82
C GLY A 383 7.58 -3.16 -5.21
N GLY A 384 7.82 -4.32 -5.85
CA GLY A 384 8.88 -5.24 -5.44
C GLY A 384 10.27 -4.61 -5.52
N LEU A 385 10.53 -3.84 -6.57
CA LEU A 385 11.77 -3.08 -6.73
C LEU A 385 11.93 -1.97 -5.68
N ALA A 386 10.86 -1.23 -5.36
CA ALA A 386 10.84 -0.20 -4.32
C ALA A 386 11.21 -0.76 -2.94
N LEU A 387 10.78 -1.99 -2.66
CA LEU A 387 11.09 -2.72 -1.42
C LEU A 387 12.43 -3.45 -1.46
N LYS A 388 13.22 -3.31 -2.53
CA LYS A 388 14.46 -4.07 -2.80
C LYS A 388 14.26 -5.59 -2.72
N ARG A 389 13.09 -6.06 -3.16
CA ARG A 389 12.66 -7.45 -3.24
C ARG A 389 12.34 -7.83 -4.69
N PRO A 390 13.38 -8.05 -5.53
CA PRO A 390 13.18 -8.32 -6.94
C PRO A 390 12.49 -9.67 -7.23
N ASP A 391 12.28 -10.48 -6.20
CA ASP A 391 11.54 -11.74 -6.17
C ASP A 391 10.04 -11.57 -5.87
N LEU A 392 9.56 -10.34 -5.63
CA LEU A 392 8.13 -10.02 -5.42
C LEU A 392 7.54 -9.29 -6.64
N GLY A 393 6.22 -9.38 -6.80
CA GLY A 393 5.48 -8.67 -7.86
C GLY A 393 5.73 -9.23 -9.27
N VAL A 394 6.23 -10.47 -9.35
CA VAL A 394 6.55 -11.16 -10.61
C VAL A 394 6.22 -12.65 -10.51
N LEU A 395 5.84 -13.25 -11.63
CA LEU A 395 5.81 -14.71 -11.78
C LEU A 395 6.99 -15.14 -12.65
N ARG A 396 7.99 -15.77 -12.02
CA ARG A 396 9.16 -16.38 -12.67
C ARG A 396 9.77 -17.42 -11.73
N GLU A 397 10.56 -18.34 -12.27
CA GLU A 397 11.30 -19.30 -11.46
C GLU A 397 12.21 -18.61 -10.45
N GLY A 398 12.23 -19.13 -9.21
CA GLY A 398 12.97 -18.58 -8.08
C GLY A 398 12.32 -17.38 -7.38
N ALA A 399 11.24 -16.81 -7.91
CA ALA A 399 10.47 -15.77 -7.22
C ALA A 399 9.56 -16.37 -6.13
N LYS A 400 9.14 -15.54 -5.16
CA LYS A 400 8.19 -15.99 -4.13
C LYS A 400 6.82 -16.28 -4.73
N ALA A 401 6.15 -17.31 -4.21
CA ALA A 401 4.83 -17.72 -4.67
C ALA A 401 3.71 -16.84 -4.08
N ASP A 402 3.72 -15.56 -4.48
CA ASP A 402 2.68 -14.58 -4.21
C ASP A 402 1.80 -14.46 -5.48
N VAL A 403 0.69 -15.19 -5.52
CA VAL A 403 -0.07 -15.50 -6.75
C VAL A 403 -1.54 -15.15 -6.59
N LEU A 404 -2.12 -14.53 -7.61
CA LEU A 404 -3.55 -14.28 -7.74
C LEU A 404 -4.14 -15.13 -8.85
N VAL A 405 -5.31 -15.73 -8.60
CA VAL A 405 -6.11 -16.43 -9.60
C VAL A 405 -7.41 -15.65 -9.79
N PHE A 406 -7.61 -15.11 -10.99
CA PHE A 406 -8.80 -14.38 -11.37
C PHE A 406 -9.78 -15.31 -12.09
N SER A 407 -11.01 -15.37 -11.60
CA SER A 407 -12.12 -15.98 -12.34
C SER A 407 -12.43 -15.11 -13.55
N THR A 408 -12.71 -15.76 -14.68
CA THR A 408 -13.09 -15.10 -15.94
C THR A 408 -14.55 -15.37 -16.31
N ASP A 409 -15.29 -16.02 -15.41
CA ASP A 409 -16.72 -16.31 -15.56
C ASP A 409 -17.58 -15.10 -15.19
N ALA A 410 -16.99 -14.09 -14.53
CA ALA A 410 -17.64 -12.83 -14.23
C ALA A 410 -18.05 -12.12 -15.54
N ILE A 411 -19.27 -11.55 -15.55
CA ILE A 411 -19.86 -10.91 -16.73
C ILE A 411 -18.93 -9.85 -17.35
N GLY A 412 -18.16 -9.13 -16.53
CA GLY A 412 -17.21 -8.11 -17.00
C GLY A 412 -15.96 -8.64 -17.69
N LEU A 413 -15.66 -9.93 -17.54
CA LEU A 413 -14.46 -10.59 -18.06
C LEU A 413 -14.76 -11.60 -19.18
N ILE A 414 -16.02 -11.98 -19.40
CA ILE A 414 -16.37 -12.87 -20.52
C ILE A 414 -15.89 -12.30 -21.86
N GLY A 415 -15.12 -13.10 -22.61
CA GLY A 415 -14.60 -12.70 -23.92
C GLY A 415 -13.33 -11.84 -23.88
N TRP A 416 -12.63 -11.81 -22.75
CA TRP A 416 -11.31 -11.18 -22.66
C TRP A 416 -10.31 -11.78 -23.66
N SER A 417 -9.31 -10.99 -24.07
CA SER A 417 -8.26 -11.41 -25.01
C SER A 417 -6.85 -11.03 -24.55
N ASP A 418 -6.69 -9.83 -23.98
CA ASP A 418 -5.47 -9.40 -23.29
C ASP A 418 -5.67 -9.55 -21.77
N PRO A 419 -4.93 -10.45 -21.08
CA PRO A 419 -5.12 -10.69 -19.66
C PRO A 419 -4.71 -9.50 -18.79
N VAL A 420 -3.76 -8.68 -19.25
CA VAL A 420 -3.33 -7.46 -18.53
C VAL A 420 -4.42 -6.40 -18.63
N ALA A 421 -4.99 -6.20 -19.83
CA ALA A 421 -6.11 -5.30 -20.00
C ALA A 421 -7.36 -5.78 -19.23
N ALA A 422 -7.61 -7.09 -19.20
CA ALA A 422 -8.70 -7.69 -18.44
C ALA A 422 -8.59 -7.36 -16.95
N ILE A 423 -7.42 -7.55 -16.33
CA ILE A 423 -7.21 -7.17 -14.93
C ILE A 423 -7.34 -5.66 -14.76
N VAL A 424 -6.54 -4.87 -15.48
CA VAL A 424 -6.44 -3.43 -15.21
C VAL A 424 -7.75 -2.70 -15.52
N LEU A 425 -8.39 -2.97 -16.66
CA LEU A 425 -9.52 -2.15 -17.12
C LEU A 425 -10.90 -2.74 -16.77
N HIS A 426 -11.01 -4.06 -16.57
CA HIS A 426 -12.32 -4.73 -16.49
C HIS A 426 -12.59 -5.46 -15.17
N SER A 427 -11.56 -5.94 -14.48
CA SER A 427 -11.73 -6.72 -13.25
C SER A 427 -12.08 -5.86 -12.03
N ASN A 428 -12.58 -6.51 -10.98
CA ASN A 428 -12.82 -5.97 -9.65
C ASN A 428 -12.33 -6.96 -8.58
N VAL A 429 -12.28 -6.53 -7.32
CA VAL A 429 -11.87 -7.37 -6.17
C VAL A 429 -12.64 -8.70 -6.08
N ALA A 430 -13.92 -8.69 -6.47
CA ALA A 430 -14.77 -9.88 -6.45
C ALA A 430 -14.35 -10.95 -7.47
N ASP A 431 -13.60 -10.57 -8.52
CA ASP A 431 -13.14 -11.49 -9.57
C ASP A 431 -11.89 -12.26 -9.15
N ILE A 432 -11.23 -11.86 -8.05
CA ILE A 432 -10.10 -12.58 -7.47
C ILE A 432 -10.64 -13.79 -6.70
N GLU A 433 -10.46 -14.98 -7.26
CA GLU A 433 -10.99 -16.23 -6.73
C GLU A 433 -10.09 -16.81 -5.65
N ASP A 434 -8.82 -17.04 -5.99
CA ASP A 434 -7.83 -17.61 -5.07
C ASP A 434 -6.61 -16.67 -4.93
N ILE A 435 -6.02 -16.66 -3.73
CA ILE A 435 -4.81 -15.90 -3.43
C ILE A 435 -3.85 -16.80 -2.65
N TYR A 436 -2.59 -16.79 -3.08
CA TYR A 436 -1.49 -17.44 -2.41
C TYR A 436 -0.48 -16.38 -1.95
N VAL A 437 -0.01 -16.47 -0.71
CA VAL A 437 1.08 -15.67 -0.15
C VAL A 437 2.13 -16.61 0.39
N ASP A 438 3.37 -16.47 -0.07
CA ASP A 438 4.46 -17.38 0.27
C ASP A 438 4.04 -18.85 0.06
N GLY A 439 3.30 -19.12 -1.03
CA GLY A 439 2.79 -20.44 -1.37
C GLY A 439 1.57 -20.92 -0.59
N LYS A 440 1.14 -20.19 0.44
CA LYS A 440 0.00 -20.56 1.29
C LYS A 440 -1.29 -19.96 0.75
N LEU A 441 -2.32 -20.79 0.58
CA LEU A 441 -3.67 -20.34 0.22
C LEU A 441 -4.26 -19.48 1.35
N VAL A 442 -4.60 -18.22 1.05
CA VAL A 442 -5.16 -17.25 2.00
C VAL A 442 -6.54 -16.73 1.59
N LYS A 443 -6.91 -16.89 0.31
CA LYS A 443 -8.26 -16.69 -0.21
C LYS A 443 -8.58 -17.88 -1.11
N SER A 444 -9.78 -18.43 -1.00
CA SER A 444 -10.25 -19.51 -1.86
C SER A 444 -11.71 -19.29 -2.27
N ALA A 445 -12.02 -19.51 -3.54
CA ALA A 445 -13.37 -19.37 -4.08
C ALA A 445 -14.04 -18.03 -3.70
N GLY A 446 -13.26 -16.94 -3.76
CA GLY A 446 -13.73 -15.58 -3.47
C GLY A 446 -13.80 -15.22 -1.98
N LYS A 447 -13.41 -16.11 -1.06
CA LYS A 447 -13.48 -15.89 0.40
C LYS A 447 -12.13 -16.03 1.07
N LEU A 448 -11.81 -15.15 2.02
CA LEU A 448 -10.63 -15.30 2.86
C LEU A 448 -10.70 -16.61 3.64
N VAL A 449 -9.56 -17.28 3.80
CA VAL A 449 -9.42 -18.54 4.56
C VAL A 449 -9.55 -18.30 6.07
N VAL A 450 -9.16 -17.11 6.54
CA VAL A 450 -9.37 -16.73 7.94
C VAL A 450 -10.86 -16.57 8.24
N ASP A 451 -11.34 -17.24 9.27
CA ASP A 451 -12.72 -17.08 9.75
C ASP A 451 -12.83 -15.82 10.63
N TRP A 452 -12.79 -14.65 10.00
CA TRP A 452 -12.87 -13.37 10.68
C TRP A 452 -14.29 -13.09 11.23
N GLU A 453 -15.32 -13.64 10.60
CA GLU A 453 -16.71 -13.54 11.08
C GLU A 453 -16.93 -14.36 12.36
N GLY A 454 -16.55 -15.65 12.35
CA GLY A 454 -16.66 -16.53 13.51
C GLY A 454 -15.79 -16.11 14.69
N GLN A 455 -14.70 -15.37 14.42
CA GLN A 455 -13.86 -14.75 15.47
C GLN A 455 -14.42 -13.42 16.01
N GLY A 456 -15.53 -12.93 15.48
CA GLY A 456 -16.18 -11.69 15.95
C GLY A 456 -15.39 -10.42 15.61
N PHE A 457 -14.46 -10.46 14.67
CA PHE A 457 -13.64 -9.31 14.29
C PHE A 457 -14.49 -8.17 13.71
N ALA A 458 -15.56 -8.53 12.99
CA ALA A 458 -16.52 -7.58 12.45
C ALA A 458 -17.17 -6.72 13.56
N ASP A 459 -17.57 -7.35 14.67
CA ASP A 459 -18.26 -6.67 15.76
C ASP A 459 -17.29 -5.81 16.57
N GLN A 460 -16.06 -6.27 16.76
CA GLN A 460 -14.99 -5.49 17.39
C GLN A 460 -14.67 -4.22 16.58
N LEU A 461 -14.52 -4.35 15.25
CA LEU A 461 -14.28 -3.20 14.39
C LEU A 461 -15.47 -2.23 14.39
N ARG A 462 -16.71 -2.74 14.35
CA ARG A 462 -17.93 -1.91 14.43
C ARG A 462 -17.98 -1.14 15.75
N ALA A 463 -17.64 -1.77 16.87
CA ALA A 463 -17.59 -1.13 18.17
C ALA A 463 -16.54 0.00 18.21
N SER A 464 -15.32 -0.28 17.71
CA SER A 464 -14.25 0.72 17.57
C SER A 464 -14.68 1.91 16.70
N ALA A 465 -15.31 1.64 15.55
CA ALA A 465 -15.82 2.68 14.66
C ALA A 465 -16.93 3.54 15.30
N VAL A 466 -17.88 2.92 16.01
CA VAL A 466 -18.92 3.66 16.76
C VAL A 466 -18.27 4.55 17.82
N LYS A 467 -17.34 4.01 18.61
CA LYS A 467 -16.60 4.74 19.63
C LYS A 467 -15.89 5.96 19.04
N PHE A 468 -15.17 5.78 17.94
CA PHE A 468 -14.48 6.88 17.27
C PHE A 468 -15.48 7.94 16.78
N ARG A 469 -16.55 7.54 16.07
CA ARG A 469 -17.56 8.47 15.56
C ARG A 469 -18.24 9.29 16.66
N GLU A 470 -18.61 8.66 17.77
CA GLU A 470 -19.27 9.34 18.88
C GLU A 470 -18.35 10.34 19.59
N ALA A 471 -17.05 10.00 19.70
CA ALA A 471 -16.07 10.92 20.24
C ALA A 471 -15.77 12.06 19.25
N PHE A 472 -15.59 11.73 17.97
CA PHE A 472 -15.30 12.68 16.90
C PHE A 472 -16.43 13.70 16.70
N ALA A 473 -17.69 13.28 16.80
CA ALA A 473 -18.85 14.17 16.72
C ALA A 473 -18.93 15.21 17.86
N LYS A 474 -18.19 15.00 18.95
CA LYS A 474 -18.08 15.94 20.08
C LYS A 474 -16.89 16.89 19.94
N THR A 475 -16.00 16.62 18.99
CA THR A 475 -14.88 17.50 18.65
C THR A 475 -15.43 18.74 17.94
N ASN A 476 -14.96 19.92 18.33
CA ASN A 476 -15.40 21.18 17.72
C ASN A 476 -14.73 21.39 16.34
N ILE A 477 -15.29 20.75 15.30
CA ILE A 477 -14.75 20.80 13.92
C ILE A 477 -14.60 22.25 13.43
N SER A 478 -15.55 23.13 13.73
CA SER A 478 -15.47 24.55 13.34
C SER A 478 -14.28 25.29 13.95
N ALA A 479 -13.83 24.90 15.15
CA ALA A 479 -12.62 25.49 15.75
C ALA A 479 -11.33 24.99 15.08
N PHE A 480 -11.34 23.79 14.47
CA PHE A 480 -10.23 23.31 13.65
C PHE A 480 -10.19 24.06 12.31
N GLU A 481 -11.32 24.21 11.64
CA GLU A 481 -11.41 24.95 10.37
C GLU A 481 -11.06 26.45 10.54
N GLU A 482 -11.49 27.08 11.63
CA GLU A 482 -11.06 28.45 11.98
C GLU A 482 -9.59 28.50 12.42
N GLY A 483 -9.10 27.49 13.16
CA GLY A 483 -7.70 27.40 13.60
C GLY A 483 -6.70 27.29 12.45
N ILE A 484 -7.02 26.46 11.45
CA ILE A 484 -6.26 26.32 10.19
C ILE A 484 -6.20 27.66 9.45
N LYS A 485 -7.29 28.43 9.43
CA LYS A 485 -7.37 29.74 8.77
C LYS A 485 -6.70 30.87 9.57
N LEU A 486 -6.68 30.80 10.90
CA LEU A 486 -6.20 31.87 11.79
C LEU A 486 -4.70 31.80 12.11
N GLN A 487 -4.09 30.62 12.03
CA GLN A 487 -2.68 30.43 12.44
C GLN A 487 -1.70 30.28 11.27
N GLY A 488 -2.21 30.32 10.04
CA GLY A 488 -1.44 30.16 8.80
C GLY A 488 -1.36 28.70 8.37
N SER A 489 -1.18 28.49 7.07
CA SER A 489 -0.74 27.20 6.52
C SER A 489 0.56 26.78 7.22
N LEU A 490 0.87 25.48 7.27
CA LEU A 490 2.22 25.01 7.64
C LEU A 490 3.29 25.49 6.61
N THR A 491 2.87 26.21 5.56
CA THR A 491 3.67 26.93 4.56
C THR A 491 3.26 28.40 4.45
N ASP A 492 4.05 29.22 3.74
CA ASP A 492 3.70 30.61 3.40
C ASP A 492 2.62 30.73 2.29
N ALA A 493 2.01 29.62 1.86
CA ALA A 493 1.02 29.63 0.78
C ALA A 493 -0.37 30.11 1.27
N ASP A 494 -1.02 30.97 0.46
CA ASP A 494 -2.37 31.44 0.73
C ASP A 494 -3.43 30.36 0.42
N PHE A 495 -4.40 30.19 1.32
CA PHE A 495 -5.57 29.36 1.03
C PHE A 495 -6.49 30.06 0.01
N GLN A 496 -6.90 29.31 -1.01
CA GLN A 496 -7.89 29.75 -1.99
C GLN A 496 -8.93 28.65 -2.19
N ASP A 497 -10.21 29.02 -2.15
CA ASP A 497 -11.30 28.10 -2.47
C ASP A 497 -11.21 27.67 -3.95
N PRO A 498 -11.29 26.36 -4.26
CA PRO A 498 -11.32 25.90 -5.64
C PRO A 498 -12.62 26.34 -6.31
N PHE A 499 -12.63 26.35 -7.65
CA PHE A 499 -13.85 26.63 -8.39
C PHE A 499 -14.89 25.53 -8.15
N GLU A 500 -15.98 25.88 -7.46
CA GLU A 500 -17.09 24.97 -7.20
C GLU A 500 -18.06 24.93 -8.38
N VAL A 501 -18.52 23.73 -8.73
CA VAL A 501 -19.45 23.49 -9.83
C VAL A 501 -20.62 22.66 -9.34
N ASP A 502 -21.82 23.25 -9.40
CA ASP A 502 -23.10 22.55 -9.24
C ASP A 502 -23.98 22.84 -10.47
N VAL A 503 -24.01 21.89 -11.41
CA VAL A 503 -24.77 22.05 -12.67
C VAL A 503 -26.15 21.41 -12.49
N THR A 504 -27.17 22.26 -12.53
CA THR A 504 -28.57 21.83 -12.60
C THR A 504 -29.12 21.99 -14.01
N ARG A 505 -30.15 21.21 -14.37
CA ARG A 505 -30.77 21.30 -15.70
C ARG A 505 -31.55 22.60 -15.83
N GLY A 506 -31.09 23.53 -16.67
CA GLY A 506 -31.80 24.78 -16.97
C GLY A 506 -32.98 24.65 -17.95
N ASP A 507 -33.65 25.77 -18.22
CA ASP A 507 -34.85 25.89 -19.07
C ASP A 507 -34.60 25.74 -20.58
N GLY A 508 -33.42 25.26 -20.99
CA GLY A 508 -33.08 24.96 -22.39
C GLY A 508 -32.52 26.13 -23.21
N THR A 509 -32.02 27.19 -22.57
CA THR A 509 -31.32 28.31 -23.25
C THR A 509 -29.82 28.10 -23.45
N GLY A 510 -29.27 26.99 -22.95
CA GLY A 510 -27.83 26.72 -22.88
C GLY A 510 -27.22 27.13 -21.54
N PHE A 511 -26.30 26.25 -21.06
CA PHE A 511 -25.82 26.05 -19.69
C PHE A 511 -26.92 25.92 -18.64
#